data_AF-A0A2H0B4B5-F1
#
_entry.id   AF-A0A2H0B4B5-F1
#
_cell.length_a   1.000
_cell.length_b   1.000
_cell.length_c   1.000
_cell.angle_alpha   90.00
_cell.angle_beta   90.00
_cell.angle_gamma   90.00
#
_symmetry.space_group_name_H-M   'P 1'
#
loop_
_entity.id
_entity.type
_entity.pdbx_description
1 polymer ?
#
loop_
_entity_poly.entity_id
_entity_poly.type
_entity_poly.pdbx_seq_one_letter_code
_entity_poly.pdbx_strand_id
1 'polypeptide(L)'
;MAAVFELINPADFSPGPIGQIFIKLKQWLAQHPEWEINRFVKTLPEELISAVDSAYLADLKQLGSDEEALKSEINKVITDLTKSAAKAKLTQLSEALKAAISQKDKAKQKTLENELVETSRLLGYNHD
;
A
#
# COMPACT_ATOMS: atom_id res chain seq x y z
N MET A 1 7.25 -12.36 10.19
CA MET A 1 7.52 -11.15 9.38
C MET A 1 7.25 -11.35 7.89
N ALA A 2 7.78 -12.37 7.21
CA ALA A 2 7.57 -12.60 5.77
C ALA A 2 6.09 -12.63 5.33
N ALA A 3 5.19 -13.17 6.16
CA ALA A 3 3.76 -13.25 5.84
C ALA A 3 3.06 -11.89 5.67
N VAL A 4 3.49 -10.83 6.38
CA VAL A 4 2.84 -9.51 6.31
C VAL A 4 3.17 -8.79 5.00
N PHE A 5 4.40 -8.93 4.50
CA PHE A 5 4.87 -8.30 3.26
C PHE A 5 4.25 -8.90 1.98
N GLU A 6 3.67 -10.09 2.10
CA GLU A 6 2.92 -10.73 1.01
C GLU A 6 1.45 -10.28 0.97
N LEU A 7 0.94 -9.72 2.07
CA LEU A 7 -0.42 -9.19 2.16
C LEU A 7 -0.53 -7.72 1.71
N ILE A 8 0.59 -7.03 1.52
CA ILE A 8 0.64 -5.62 1.17
C ILE A 8 1.15 -5.48 -0.26
N ASN A 9 0.32 -4.94 -1.15
CA ASN A 9 0.76 -4.52 -2.48
C ASN A 9 1.42 -3.14 -2.37
N PRO A 10 2.69 -2.96 -2.76
CA PRO A 10 3.35 -1.66 -2.67
C PRO A 10 2.66 -0.55 -3.45
N ALA A 11 1.89 -0.89 -4.50
CA ALA A 11 1.10 0.06 -5.26
C ALA A 11 -0.12 0.61 -4.49
N ASP A 12 -0.50 0.00 -3.37
CA ASP A 12 -1.57 0.49 -2.50
C ASP A 12 -1.12 1.73 -1.72
N PHE A 13 0.20 1.89 -1.52
CA PHE A 13 0.75 3.18 -1.14
C PHE A 13 0.68 4.11 -2.35
N SER A 14 0.14 5.32 -2.15
CA SER A 14 0.24 6.39 -3.15
C SER A 14 1.69 6.57 -3.61
N PRO A 15 1.94 7.01 -4.87
CA PRO A 15 3.29 7.10 -5.46
C PRO A 15 4.14 8.18 -4.79
N GLY A 16 4.58 7.89 -3.56
CA GLY A 16 5.26 8.80 -2.68
C GLY A 16 6.29 8.09 -1.80
N PRO A 17 6.93 8.82 -0.87
CA PRO A 17 8.07 8.34 -0.10
C PRO A 17 7.83 6.99 0.60
N ILE A 18 6.64 6.80 1.19
CA ILE A 18 6.30 5.57 1.92
C ILE A 18 6.26 4.34 1.00
N GLY A 19 5.68 4.46 -0.19
CA GLY A 19 5.65 3.35 -1.16
C GLY A 19 7.06 2.96 -1.61
N GLN A 20 7.93 3.95 -1.83
CA GLN A 20 9.33 3.72 -2.20
C GLN A 20 10.11 3.04 -1.07
N ILE A 21 9.93 3.49 0.17
CA ILE A 21 10.52 2.86 1.36
C ILE A 21 10.07 1.40 1.47
N PHE A 22 8.79 1.12 1.30
CA PHE A 22 8.24 -0.23 1.40
C PHE A 22 8.82 -1.17 0.32
N ILE A 23 8.93 -0.69 -0.93
CA ILE A 23 9.58 -1.44 -2.02
C ILE A 23 11.03 -1.75 -1.68
N LYS A 24 11.80 -0.76 -1.21
CA LYS A 24 13.20 -0.93 -0.82
C LYS A 24 13.34 -1.92 0.34
N LEU A 25 12.45 -1.84 1.33
CA LEU A 25 12.44 -2.76 2.47
C LEU A 25 12.13 -4.20 2.03
N LYS A 26 11.14 -4.40 1.15
CA LYS A 26 10.82 -5.72 0.59
C LYS A 26 12.00 -6.30 -0.20
N GLN A 27 12.67 -5.48 -1.01
CA GLN A 27 13.89 -5.88 -1.73
C GLN A 27 15.04 -6.25 -0.80
N TRP A 28 15.27 -5.46 0.26
CA TRP A 28 16.30 -5.73 1.26
C TRP A 28 16.05 -7.06 1.98
N LEU A 29 14.84 -7.28 2.47
CA LEU A 29 14.46 -8.50 3.21
C LEU A 29 14.50 -9.77 2.34
N ALA A 30 14.38 -9.63 1.02
CA ALA A 30 14.56 -10.76 0.10
C ALA A 30 16.03 -11.19 -0.03
N GLN A 31 16.98 -10.29 0.23
CA GLN A 31 18.43 -10.53 0.10
C GLN A 31 19.13 -10.72 1.44
N HIS A 32 18.54 -10.21 2.51
CA HIS A 32 19.11 -10.22 3.85
C HIS A 32 18.09 -10.81 4.85
N PRO A 33 18.41 -11.95 5.51
CA PRO A 33 17.48 -12.60 6.43
C PRO A 33 17.27 -11.81 7.73
N GLU A 34 18.22 -10.92 8.07
CA GLU A 34 18.16 -10.05 9.24
C GLU A 34 17.99 -8.59 8.81
N TRP A 35 17.13 -7.88 9.52
CA TRP A 35 16.93 -6.46 9.32
C TRP A 35 17.77 -5.67 10.31
N GLU A 36 18.52 -4.69 9.81
CA GLU A 36 19.36 -3.80 10.61
C GLU A 36 19.22 -2.38 10.06
N ILE A 37 18.71 -1.48 10.91
CA ILE A 37 18.31 -0.13 10.48
C ILE A 37 19.48 0.66 9.90
N ASN A 38 20.68 0.61 10.51
CA ASN A 38 21.81 1.42 10.07
C ASN A 38 22.37 0.96 8.71
N ARG A 39 22.26 -0.32 8.38
CA ARG A 39 22.58 -0.85 7.05
C ARG A 39 21.49 -0.52 6.04
N PHE A 40 20.21 -0.65 6.43
CA PHE A 40 19.10 -0.38 5.53
C PHE A 40 19.07 1.10 5.09
N VAL A 41 19.18 2.05 6.01
CA VAL A 41 19.13 3.49 5.69
C VAL A 41 20.25 3.93 4.73
N LYS A 42 21.41 3.27 4.76
CA LYS A 42 22.52 3.53 3.82
C LYS A 42 22.21 3.16 2.37
N THR A 43 21.16 2.38 2.13
CA THR A 43 20.71 2.03 0.78
C THR A 43 19.62 2.95 0.24
N LEU A 44 19.13 3.86 1.06
CA LEU A 44 18.04 4.75 0.71
C LEU A 44 18.57 6.09 0.16
N PRO A 45 17.84 6.70 -0.79
CA PRO A 45 18.00 8.11 -1.09
C PRO A 45 17.85 8.99 0.15
N GLU A 46 18.58 10.09 0.22
CA GLU A 46 18.66 10.98 1.40
C GLU A 46 17.27 11.51 1.81
N GLU A 47 16.41 11.79 0.82
CA GLU A 47 15.05 12.27 1.02
C GLU A 47 14.12 11.27 1.72
N LEU A 48 14.47 9.97 1.74
CA LEU A 48 13.67 8.93 2.39
C LEU A 48 14.14 8.62 3.81
N ILE A 49 15.36 9.01 4.18
CA ILE A 49 15.97 8.64 5.46
C ILE A 49 15.14 9.20 6.63
N SER A 50 14.79 10.49 6.59
CA SER A 50 14.02 11.13 7.66
C SER A 50 12.65 10.48 7.90
N ALA A 51 12.01 9.99 6.84
CA ALA A 51 10.74 9.28 6.95
C ALA A 51 10.92 7.89 7.60
N VAL A 52 12.02 7.18 7.27
CA VAL A 52 12.36 5.90 7.90
C VAL A 52 12.71 6.07 9.37
N ASP A 53 13.53 7.06 9.71
CA ASP A 53 13.91 7.34 11.11
C ASP A 53 12.67 7.66 11.96
N SER A 54 11.77 8.50 11.43
CA SER A 54 10.50 8.84 12.09
C SER A 54 9.63 7.61 12.32
N ALA A 55 9.57 6.70 11.34
CA ALA A 55 8.80 5.46 11.46
C ALA A 55 9.45 4.46 12.43
N TYR A 56 10.78 4.37 12.45
CA TYR A 56 11.52 3.46 13.32
C TYR A 56 11.42 3.85 14.80
N LEU A 57 11.40 5.16 15.07
CA LEU A 57 11.29 5.71 16.43
C LEU A 57 9.84 5.87 16.91
N ALA A 58 8.85 5.51 16.09
CA ALA A 58 7.45 5.61 16.45
C ALA A 58 7.12 4.65 17.60
N ASP A 59 6.64 5.20 18.72
CA ASP A 59 6.24 4.42 19.89
C ASP A 59 4.90 3.69 19.60
N LEU A 60 4.98 2.36 19.53
CA LEU A 60 3.81 1.48 19.35
C LEU A 60 3.06 1.20 20.67
N LYS A 61 3.50 1.77 21.80
CA LYS A 61 2.89 1.64 23.13
C LYS A 61 2.65 0.17 23.51
N GLN A 62 1.47 -0.14 24.05
CA GLN A 62 1.07 -1.46 24.53
C GLN A 62 1.04 -2.54 23.43
N LEU A 63 1.01 -2.16 22.15
CA LEU A 63 1.08 -3.13 21.04
C LEU A 63 2.44 -3.82 20.97
N GLY A 64 3.52 -3.22 21.52
CA GLY A 64 4.84 -3.84 21.55
C GLY A 64 4.96 -5.05 22.47
N SER A 65 4.04 -5.20 23.43
CA SER A 65 4.10 -6.24 24.48
C SER A 65 3.03 -7.32 24.35
N ASP A 66 2.04 -7.12 23.47
CA ASP A 66 0.93 -8.05 23.22
C ASP A 66 0.92 -8.44 21.73
N GLU A 67 1.38 -9.66 21.43
CA GLU A 67 1.50 -10.18 20.08
C GLU A 67 0.15 -10.31 19.36
N GLU A 68 -0.92 -10.67 20.07
CA GLU A 68 -2.25 -10.80 19.48
C GLU A 68 -2.83 -9.42 19.14
N ALA A 69 -2.67 -8.45 20.04
CA ALA A 69 -3.07 -7.07 19.78
C ALA A 69 -2.29 -6.47 18.60
N LEU A 70 -0.98 -6.71 18.52
CA LEU A 70 -0.16 -6.26 17.39
C LEU A 70 -0.62 -6.88 16.07
N LYS A 71 -0.87 -8.19 16.04
CA LYS A 71 -1.35 -8.89 14.85
C LYS A 71 -2.71 -8.37 14.39
N SER A 72 -3.63 -8.13 15.34
CA SER A 72 -4.94 -7.55 15.05
C SER A 72 -4.82 -6.15 14.44
N GLU A 73 -3.99 -5.29 15.03
CA GLU A 73 -3.78 -3.94 14.51
C GLU A 73 -3.13 -3.96 13.12
N ILE A 74 -2.14 -4.82 12.88
CA ILE A 74 -1.54 -5.00 11.54
C ILE A 74 -2.60 -5.39 10.51
N ASN A 75 -3.45 -6.38 10.80
CA ASN A 75 -4.49 -6.82 9.87
C ASN A 75 -5.51 -5.71 9.57
N LYS A 76 -5.88 -4.94 10.60
CA LYS A 76 -6.76 -3.79 10.46
C LYS A 76 -6.13 -2.71 9.57
N VAL A 77 -4.88 -2.34 9.83
CA VAL A 77 -4.15 -1.34 9.03
C VAL A 77 -4.01 -1.79 7.57
N ILE A 78 -3.73 -3.07 7.30
CA ILE A 78 -3.68 -3.61 5.93
C ILE A 78 -5.05 -3.48 5.24
N THR A 79 -6.13 -3.81 5.96
CA THR A 79 -7.50 -3.70 5.44
C THR A 79 -7.83 -2.24 5.10
N ASP A 80 -7.49 -1.31 5.99
CA ASP A 80 -7.74 0.11 5.81
C ASP A 80 -6.91 0.69 4.64
N LEU A 81 -5.63 0.28 4.53
CA LEU A 81 -4.77 0.64 3.41
C LEU A 81 -5.37 0.17 2.08
N THR A 82 -5.78 -1.09 2.01
CA THR A 82 -6.38 -1.69 0.80
C THR A 82 -7.67 -0.98 0.41
N LYS A 83 -8.54 -0.68 1.39
CA LYS A 83 -9.78 0.07 1.17
C LYS A 83 -9.49 1.49 0.65
N SER A 84 -8.51 2.17 1.23
CA SER A 84 -8.09 3.51 0.80
C SER A 84 -7.58 3.49 -0.64
N ALA A 85 -6.69 2.55 -0.97
CA ALA A 85 -6.14 2.38 -2.31
C ALA A 85 -7.22 2.08 -3.36
N ALA A 86 -8.13 1.15 -3.06
CA ALA A 86 -9.25 0.83 -3.95
C ALA A 86 -10.18 2.03 -4.17
N LYS A 87 -10.46 2.82 -3.12
CA LYS A 87 -11.25 4.06 -3.24
C LYS A 87 -10.55 5.09 -4.13
N ALA A 88 -9.24 5.29 -3.97
CA ALA A 88 -8.46 6.18 -4.83
C ALA A 88 -8.49 5.72 -6.29
N LYS A 89 -8.33 4.41 -6.53
CA LYS A 89 -8.42 3.81 -7.86
C LYS A 89 -9.80 4.02 -8.50
N LEU A 90 -10.90 3.88 -7.74
CA LEU A 90 -12.25 4.15 -8.25
C LEU A 90 -12.43 5.62 -8.66
N THR A 91 -11.89 6.57 -7.91
CA THR A 91 -11.90 7.98 -8.28
C THR A 91 -11.16 8.21 -9.60
N GLN A 92 -9.95 7.65 -9.73
CA GLN A 92 -9.15 7.76 -10.95
C GLN A 92 -9.86 7.13 -12.17
N LEU A 93 -10.41 5.92 -12.01
CA LEU A 93 -11.15 5.24 -13.08
C LEU A 93 -12.39 6.04 -13.50
N SER A 94 -13.11 6.64 -12.54
CA SER A 94 -14.28 7.47 -12.82
C SER A 94 -13.91 8.72 -13.61
N GLU A 95 -12.80 9.37 -13.28
CA GLU A 95 -12.28 10.54 -14.01
C GLU A 95 -11.81 10.16 -15.42
N ALA A 96 -11.05 9.06 -15.54
CA ALA A 96 -10.60 8.53 -16.82
C ALA A 96 -11.78 8.13 -17.73
N LEU A 97 -12.85 7.57 -17.15
CA LEU A 97 -14.05 7.20 -17.88
C LEU A 97 -14.78 8.44 -18.42
N LYS A 98 -14.94 9.49 -17.61
CA LYS A 98 -15.50 10.78 -18.06
C LYS A 98 -14.69 11.37 -19.22
N ALA A 99 -13.37 11.28 -19.15
CA ALA A 99 -12.49 11.73 -20.24
C ALA A 99 -12.66 10.88 -21.51
N ALA A 100 -12.71 9.56 -21.39
CA ALA A 100 -12.90 8.64 -22.52
C ALA A 100 -14.27 8.85 -23.21
N ILE A 101 -15.34 9.06 -22.43
CA ILE A 101 -16.67 9.41 -22.94
C ILE A 101 -16.61 10.72 -23.74
N SER A 102 -15.93 11.74 -23.20
CA SER A 102 -15.77 13.04 -23.86
C SER A 102 -14.98 12.93 -25.17
N GLN A 103 -14.00 12.02 -25.22
CA GLN A 103 -13.18 11.73 -26.41
C GLN A 103 -13.84 10.75 -27.38
N LYS A 104 -15.02 10.20 -27.04
CA LYS A 104 -15.74 9.16 -27.81
C LYS A 104 -14.91 7.88 -28.05
N ASP A 105 -13.95 7.58 -27.18
CA ASP A 105 -13.14 6.37 -27.24
C ASP A 105 -13.90 5.20 -26.59
N LYS A 106 -14.72 4.52 -27.41
CA LYS A 106 -15.55 3.40 -26.96
C LYS A 106 -14.76 2.18 -26.50
N ALA A 107 -13.56 1.96 -27.05
CA ALA A 107 -12.72 0.84 -26.65
C ALA A 107 -12.18 1.07 -25.23
N LYS A 108 -11.63 2.25 -25.00
CA LYS A 108 -11.14 2.66 -23.68
C LYS A 108 -12.26 2.77 -22.65
N GLN A 109 -13.43 3.26 -23.05
CA GLN A 109 -14.62 3.32 -22.18
C GLN A 109 -14.97 1.93 -21.63
N LYS A 110 -15.13 0.93 -22.50
CA LYS A 110 -15.53 -0.43 -22.11
C LYS A 110 -14.51 -1.08 -21.16
N THR A 111 -13.22 -0.88 -21.41
CA THR A 111 -12.15 -1.37 -20.53
C THR A 111 -12.25 -0.73 -19.14
N LEU A 112 -12.38 0.59 -19.06
CA LEU A 112 -12.47 1.32 -17.80
C LEU A 112 -13.74 0.97 -17.01
N GLU A 113 -14.87 0.73 -17.68
CA GLU A 113 -16.12 0.27 -17.04
C GLU A 113 -15.93 -1.11 -16.37
N ASN A 114 -15.30 -2.05 -17.07
CA ASN A 114 -15.01 -3.37 -16.51
C ASN A 114 -14.09 -3.28 -15.28
N GLU A 115 -13.00 -2.51 -15.38
CA GLU A 115 -12.05 -2.30 -14.27
C GLU A 115 -12.72 -1.62 -13.06
N LEU A 116 -13.67 -0.71 -13.30
CA LEU A 116 -14.41 -0.02 -12.24
C LEU A 116 -15.35 -0.97 -11.51
N VAL A 117 -16.05 -1.86 -12.24
CA VAL A 117 -16.92 -2.88 -11.64
C VAL A 117 -16.10 -3.87 -10.81
N GLU A 118 -14.98 -4.35 -11.34
CA GLU A 118 -14.09 -5.27 -10.62
C GLU A 118 -13.51 -4.64 -9.35
N THR A 119 -13.01 -3.40 -9.44
CA THR A 119 -12.48 -2.67 -8.28
C THR A 119 -13.57 -2.40 -7.25
N SER A 120 -14.81 -2.13 -7.68
CA SER A 120 -15.95 -1.92 -6.78
C SER A 120 -16.36 -3.20 -6.04
N ARG A 121 -16.27 -4.37 -6.69
CA ARG A 121 -16.51 -5.66 -6.03
C ARG A 121 -15.52 -5.93 -4.92
N LEU A 122 -14.24 -5.59 -5.10
CA LEU A 122 -13.22 -5.75 -4.06
C LEU A 122 -13.53 -4.93 -2.78
N LEU A 123 -14.18 -3.77 -2.91
CA LEU A 123 -14.65 -3.00 -1.76
C LEU A 123 -15.91 -3.59 -1.11
N GLY A 124 -16.83 -4.12 -1.93
CA GLY A 124 -18.10 -4.71 -1.46
C GLY A 124 -17.96 -6.09 -0.83
N TYR A 125 -16.97 -6.89 -1.24
CA TYR A 125 -16.71 -8.23 -0.70
C TYR A 125 -16.00 -8.20 0.66
N ASN A 126 -15.27 -7.14 0.98
CA ASN A 126 -14.55 -6.97 2.26
C ASN A 126 -15.47 -6.45 3.40
N HIS A 127 -16.77 -6.70 3.29
CA HIS A 127 -17.80 -6.23 4.22
C HIS A 127 -18.54 -7.35 4.97
N ASP A 128 -18.10 -8.60 4.79
CA ASP A 128 -18.56 -9.79 5.54
C ASP A 128 -17.50 -10.27 6.54
#